data_AF-A0A3N4DF38-F1
#
_entry.id   AF-A0A3N4DF38-F1
#
_cell.length_a   1.000
_cell.length_b   1.000
_cell.length_c   1.000
_cell.angle_alpha   90.00
_cell.angle_beta   90.00
_cell.angle_gamma   90.00
#
_symmetry.space_group_name_H-M   'P 1'
#
loop_
_entity.id
_entity.type
_entity.pdbx_description
1 polymer ?
#
loop_
_entity_poly.entity_id
_entity_poly.type
_entity_poly.pdbx_seq_one_letter_code
_entity_poly.pdbx_strand_id
1 'polypeptide(L)'
;MNWRSVLIILLMVGLMLGYFWLDSYMQTQAWASASNEKWEIKSTGWSLILYAWPVAFAGLLLGGGVISICLIGLYCRLEGVDHRNEIQTLKTALKTAKYGVETAEQREREKLDGERYALENKEKLLYKTREKLFADQERAQQIIQEAHEIARMANERVEQAEKAASFAEIKRDRAAGAFHRMKQKTNT
;
A
#
# COMPACT_ATOMS: atom_id res chain seq x y z
N MET A 1 32.49 14.75 -3.34
CA MET A 1 33.26 16.01 -3.49
C MET A 1 32.38 16.97 -4.25
N ASN A 2 31.93 18.06 -3.61
CA ASN A 2 30.94 18.95 -4.21
C ASN A 2 31.56 19.64 -5.43
N TRP A 3 30.82 19.75 -6.53
CA TRP A 3 31.33 20.30 -7.79
C TRP A 3 31.83 21.74 -7.62
N ARG A 4 31.21 22.48 -6.70
CA ARG A 4 31.66 23.80 -6.21
C ARG A 4 33.11 23.77 -5.74
N SER A 5 33.53 22.72 -5.03
CA SER A 5 34.90 22.54 -4.58
C SER A 5 35.86 22.35 -5.75
N VAL A 6 35.44 21.65 -6.80
CA VAL A 6 36.27 21.44 -8.01
C VAL A 6 36.49 22.76 -8.76
N LEU A 7 35.44 23.59 -8.89
CA LEU A 7 35.60 24.92 -9.47
C LEU A 7 36.56 25.81 -8.69
N ILE A 8 36.42 25.84 -7.36
CA ILE A 8 37.28 26.65 -6.50
C ILE A 8 38.74 26.20 -6.64
N ILE A 9 38.99 24.88 -6.66
CA ILE A 9 40.33 24.33 -6.87
C ILE A 9 40.87 24.71 -8.25
N LEU A 10 40.08 24.57 -9.31
CA LEU A 10 40.51 24.91 -10.67
C LEU A 10 40.82 26.41 -10.82
N LEU A 11 40.02 27.26 -10.19
CA LEU A 11 40.27 28.71 -10.13
C LEU A 11 41.55 29.04 -9.34
N MET A 12 41.78 28.36 -8.22
CA MET A 12 43.02 28.49 -7.43
C MET A 12 44.26 28.09 -8.23
N VAL A 13 44.20 26.96 -8.94
CA VAL A 13 45.30 26.51 -9.80
C VAL A 13 45.54 27.51 -10.95
N GLY A 14 44.48 28.03 -11.57
CA GLY A 14 44.57 29.04 -12.61
C GLY A 14 45.22 30.35 -12.11
N LEU A 15 44.85 30.82 -10.92
CA LEU A 15 45.47 31.97 -10.27
C LEU A 15 46.95 31.73 -9.96
N MET A 16 47.29 30.54 -9.46
CA MET A 16 48.66 30.19 -9.13
C MET A 16 49.55 30.15 -10.38
N LEU A 17 49.09 29.53 -11.45
CA LEU A 17 49.79 29.52 -12.74
C LEU A 17 49.90 30.93 -13.34
N GLY A 18 48.84 31.72 -13.25
CA GLY A 18 48.85 33.12 -13.68
C GLY A 18 49.87 33.95 -12.90
N TYR A 19 49.97 33.76 -11.59
CA TYR A 19 50.96 34.41 -10.75
C TYR A 19 52.39 34.00 -11.13
N PHE A 20 52.65 32.71 -11.31
CA PHE A 20 53.99 32.23 -11.72
C PHE A 20 54.40 32.76 -13.09
N TRP A 21 53.48 32.80 -14.04
CA TRP A 21 53.74 33.37 -15.36
C TRP A 21 54.03 34.88 -15.26
N LEU A 22 53.25 35.61 -14.46
CA LEU A 22 53.44 37.03 -14.24
C LEU A 22 54.77 37.34 -13.54
N ASP A 23 55.16 36.53 -12.54
CA ASP A 23 56.43 36.66 -11.83
C ASP A 23 57.62 36.43 -12.78
N SER A 24 57.58 35.38 -13.59
CA SER A 24 58.61 35.13 -14.61
C SER A 24 58.67 36.23 -15.67
N TYR A 25 57.53 36.80 -16.06
CA TYR A 25 57.45 37.89 -17.04
C TYR A 25 57.91 39.23 -16.45
N MET A 26 57.61 39.51 -15.18
CA MET A 26 58.08 40.70 -14.47
C MET A 26 59.59 40.72 -14.28
N GLN A 27 60.22 39.57 -14.00
CA GLN A 27 61.67 39.47 -13.82
C GLN A 27 62.46 39.76 -15.11
N THR A 28 61.82 39.60 -16.28
CA THR A 28 62.45 39.84 -17.58
C THR A 28 62.21 41.26 -18.11
N GLN A 29 61.43 42.08 -17.42
CA GLN A 29 61.16 43.46 -17.81
C GLN A 29 61.85 44.48 -16.88
N ALA A 30 62.52 45.44 -17.51
CA ALA A 30 63.18 46.56 -16.84
C ALA A 30 62.65 47.88 -17.44
N TRP A 31 62.31 48.85 -16.59
CA TRP A 31 61.89 50.17 -17.06
C TRP A 31 63.12 51.06 -17.19
N ALA A 32 63.50 51.34 -18.43
CA ALA A 32 64.57 52.29 -18.75
C ALA A 32 63.94 53.64 -19.11
N SER A 33 64.43 54.72 -18.49
CA SER A 33 64.00 56.08 -18.78
C SER A 33 65.21 56.87 -19.25
N ALA A 34 65.12 57.49 -20.43
CA ALA A 34 66.19 58.33 -20.93
C ALA A 34 66.15 59.69 -20.22
N SER A 35 67.15 59.96 -19.39
CA SER A 35 67.39 61.30 -18.85
C SER A 35 68.85 61.67 -19.13
N ASN A 36 69.06 62.81 -19.80
CA ASN A 36 70.38 63.33 -20.17
C ASN A 36 71.31 62.33 -20.89
N GLU A 37 70.89 61.89 -22.09
CA GLU A 37 71.71 61.14 -23.07
C GLU A 37 72.30 59.79 -22.60
N LYS A 38 71.97 59.31 -21.41
CA LYS A 38 72.32 57.96 -20.94
C LYS A 38 71.07 57.20 -20.54
N TRP A 39 71.00 55.95 -20.99
CA TRP A 39 69.95 55.01 -20.61
C TRP A 39 70.22 54.52 -19.19
N GLU A 40 69.43 54.99 -18.23
CA GLU A 40 69.49 54.48 -16.85
C GLU A 40 68.28 53.58 -16.56
N ILE A 41 68.57 52.40 -16.03
CA ILE A 41 67.56 51.43 -15.58
C ILE A 41 67.05 51.91 -14.23
N LYS A 42 65.79 52.37 -14.18
CA LYS A 42 65.23 53.03 -13.00
C LYS A 42 64.60 52.05 -12.00
N SER A 43 64.11 50.90 -12.47
CA SER A 43 63.56 49.84 -11.62
C SER A 43 63.43 48.51 -12.38
N THR A 44 63.50 47.38 -11.66
CA THR A 44 63.34 46.00 -12.17
C THR A 44 62.36 45.20 -11.31
N GLY A 45 61.69 44.21 -11.90
CA GLY A 45 60.79 43.29 -11.17
C GLY A 45 59.52 43.94 -10.60
N TRP A 46 59.03 43.48 -9.45
CA TRP A 46 57.77 43.93 -8.82
C TRP A 46 57.72 45.42 -8.48
N SER A 47 58.88 46.07 -8.35
CA SER A 47 58.99 47.52 -8.12
C SER A 47 58.54 48.35 -9.34
N LEU A 48 58.43 47.74 -10.53
CA LEU A 48 57.89 48.38 -11.73
C LEU A 48 56.41 48.76 -11.58
N ILE A 49 55.63 47.98 -10.82
CA ILE A 49 54.17 48.15 -10.69
C ILE A 49 53.83 49.48 -10.02
N LEU A 50 54.68 49.94 -9.09
CA LEU A 50 54.53 51.26 -8.44
C LEU A 50 54.60 52.41 -9.45
N TYR A 51 55.39 52.25 -10.53
CA TYR A 51 55.55 53.27 -11.57
C TYR A 51 54.59 53.05 -12.76
N ALA A 52 54.20 51.80 -13.04
CA ALA A 52 53.33 51.41 -14.13
C ALA A 52 51.89 51.05 -13.68
N TRP A 53 51.43 51.64 -12.57
CA TRP A 53 50.12 51.34 -11.97
C TRP A 53 48.91 51.45 -12.91
N PRO A 54 48.85 52.35 -13.92
CA PRO A 54 47.70 52.40 -14.84
C PRO A 54 47.63 51.18 -15.76
N VAL A 55 48.78 50.63 -16.15
CA VAL A 55 48.88 49.43 -16.99
C VAL A 55 48.50 48.20 -16.18
N ALA A 56 48.94 48.12 -14.93
CA ALA A 56 48.53 47.07 -14.00
C ALA A 56 47.01 47.09 -13.76
N PHE A 57 46.42 48.28 -13.61
CA PHE A 57 44.97 48.44 -13.43
C PHE A 57 44.17 48.06 -14.68
N ALA A 58 44.66 48.44 -15.87
CA ALA A 58 44.06 48.04 -17.14
C ALA A 58 44.13 46.52 -17.36
N GLY A 59 45.26 45.89 -17.02
CA GLY A 59 45.42 44.44 -17.06
C GLY A 59 44.49 43.72 -16.10
N LEU A 60 44.28 44.25 -14.89
CA LEU A 60 43.35 43.69 -13.91
C LEU A 60 41.89 43.81 -14.36
N LEU A 61 41.50 44.93 -14.96
CA LEU A 61 40.16 45.12 -15.53
C LEU A 61 39.90 44.16 -16.69
N LEU A 62 40.85 44.01 -17.61
CA LEU A 62 40.71 43.10 -18.75
C LEU A 62 40.74 41.64 -18.34
N GLY A 63 41.70 41.24 -17.50
CA GLY A 63 41.82 39.88 -16.98
C GLY A 63 40.63 39.49 -16.11
N GLY A 64 40.22 40.38 -15.20
CA GLY A 64 39.07 40.16 -14.32
C GLY A 64 37.76 40.02 -15.08
N GLY A 65 37.57 40.80 -16.14
CA GLY A 65 36.40 40.72 -17.01
C GLY A 65 36.30 39.37 -17.73
N VAL A 66 37.40 38.91 -18.35
CA VAL A 66 37.43 37.63 -19.07
C VAL A 66 37.18 36.45 -18.12
N ILE A 67 37.83 36.46 -16.95
CA ILE A 67 37.65 35.42 -15.93
C ILE A 67 36.18 35.37 -15.47
N SER A 68 35.56 36.53 -15.22
CA SER A 68 34.17 36.60 -14.78
C SER A 68 33.19 36.03 -15.81
N ILE A 69 33.38 36.34 -17.09
CA ILE A 69 32.52 35.83 -18.18
C ILE A 69 32.63 34.31 -18.30
N CYS A 70 33.86 33.77 -18.25
CA CYS A 70 34.08 32.33 -18.26
C CYS A 70 33.43 31.65 -17.05
N LEU A 71 33.51 32.26 -15.86
CA LEU A 71 32.91 31.71 -14.65
C LEU A 71 31.38 31.66 -14.73
N ILE A 72 30.75 32.73 -15.22
CA ILE A 72 29.29 32.82 -15.40
C ILE A 72 28.81 31.78 -16.41
N GLY A 73 29.48 31.65 -17.55
CA GLY A 73 29.13 30.66 -18.57
C GLY A 73 29.24 29.22 -18.07
N LEU A 74 30.26 28.93 -17.27
CA LEU A 74 30.45 27.62 -16.65
C LEU A 74 29.38 27.34 -15.59
N TYR A 75 29.07 28.34 -14.76
CA TYR A 75 28.04 28.25 -13.72
C TYR A 75 26.65 27.96 -14.32
N CYS A 76 26.21 28.72 -15.33
CA CYS A 76 24.90 28.52 -15.98
C CYS A 76 24.78 27.14 -16.64
N ARG A 77 25.86 26.64 -17.26
CA ARG A 77 25.85 25.31 -17.90
C ARG A 77 25.69 24.19 -16.88
N LEU A 78 26.21 24.37 -15.67
CA LEU A 78 26.20 23.38 -14.60
C LEU A 78 24.91 23.42 -13.78
N GLU A 79 24.33 24.59 -13.55
CA GLU A 79 23.01 24.74 -12.94
C GLU A 79 21.91 24.05 -13.78
N GLY A 80 22.05 24.08 -15.11
CA GLY A 80 21.19 23.33 -16.03
C GLY A 80 21.33 21.80 -15.95
N VAL A 81 22.46 21.28 -15.43
CA VAL A 81 22.64 19.83 -15.19
C VAL A 81 22.00 19.42 -13.87
N ASP A 82 22.16 20.22 -12.82
CA ASP A 82 21.56 19.96 -11.51
C ASP A 82 20.03 19.97 -11.59
N HIS A 83 19.41 20.93 -12.28
CA HIS A 83 17.96 20.95 -12.47
C HIS A 83 17.42 19.75 -13.26
N ARG A 84 18.17 19.25 -14.24
CA ARG A 84 17.76 18.03 -14.97
C ARG A 84 17.78 16.80 -14.07
N ASN A 85 18.77 16.71 -13.19
CA ASN A 85 18.89 15.62 -12.25
C ASN A 85 17.78 15.68 -11.20
N GLU A 86 17.48 16.87 -10.69
CA GLU A 86 16.37 17.11 -9.76
C GLU A 86 15.01 16.72 -10.38
N ILE A 87 14.75 17.12 -11.63
CA ILE A 87 13.54 16.72 -12.36
C ILE A 87 13.48 15.19 -12.54
N GLN A 88 14.60 14.51 -12.82
CA GLN A 88 14.63 13.06 -12.91
C GLN A 88 14.33 12.37 -11.56
N THR A 89 14.87 12.90 -10.46
CA THR A 89 14.57 12.37 -9.12
C THR A 89 13.10 12.54 -8.77
N LEU A 90 12.52 13.72 -9.04
CA LEU A 90 11.10 14.00 -8.85
C LEU A 90 10.21 13.09 -9.70
N LYS A 91 10.57 12.85 -10.97
CA LYS A 91 9.85 11.90 -11.84
C LYS A 91 9.92 10.47 -11.32
N THR A 92 11.08 10.05 -10.81
CA THR A 92 11.25 8.72 -10.22
C THR A 92 10.43 8.57 -8.93
N ALA A 93 10.39 9.61 -8.09
CA ALA A 93 9.57 9.65 -6.88
C ALA A 93 8.07 9.60 -7.21
N LEU A 94 7.62 10.34 -8.23
CA LEU A 94 6.23 10.31 -8.68
C LEU A 94 5.86 8.93 -9.25
N LYS A 95 6.75 8.32 -10.05
CA LYS A 95 6.54 6.99 -10.61
C LYS A 95 6.42 5.95 -9.51
N THR A 96 7.35 5.93 -8.56
CA THR A 96 7.30 5.00 -7.41
C THR A 96 6.06 5.20 -6.54
N ALA A 97 5.65 6.45 -6.29
CA ALA A 97 4.40 6.74 -5.59
C ALA A 97 3.17 6.20 -6.35
N LYS A 98 3.10 6.40 -7.68
CA LYS A 98 2.01 5.85 -8.51
C LYS A 98 1.96 4.32 -8.47
N TYR A 99 3.09 3.64 -8.65
CA TYR A 99 3.13 2.17 -8.52
C TYR A 99 2.73 1.71 -7.12
N GLY A 100 3.10 2.45 -6.06
CA GLY A 100 2.67 2.17 -4.70
C GLY A 100 1.15 2.27 -4.51
N VAL A 101 0.51 3.27 -5.11
CA VAL A 101 -0.95 3.44 -5.08
C VAL A 101 -1.66 2.35 -5.89
N GLU A 102 -1.22 2.08 -7.12
CA GLU A 102 -1.82 1.05 -7.96
C GLU A 102 -1.73 -0.35 -7.32
N THR A 103 -0.60 -0.67 -6.69
CA THR A 103 -0.44 -1.95 -5.99
C THR A 103 -1.27 -2.02 -4.70
N ALA A 104 -1.44 -0.92 -3.98
CA ALA A 104 -2.34 -0.85 -2.84
C ALA A 104 -3.81 -1.04 -3.26
N GLU A 105 -4.25 -0.34 -4.31
CA GLU A 105 -5.60 -0.49 -4.86
C GLU A 105 -5.87 -1.91 -5.36
N GLN A 106 -4.91 -2.54 -6.04
CA GLN A 106 -5.04 -3.93 -6.47
C GLN A 106 -5.21 -4.89 -5.28
N ARG A 107 -4.41 -4.71 -4.22
CA ARG A 107 -4.52 -5.53 -3.00
C ARG A 107 -5.85 -5.33 -2.28
N GLU A 108 -6.39 -4.11 -2.26
CA GLU A 108 -7.71 -3.86 -1.68
C GLU A 108 -8.82 -4.50 -2.51
N ARG A 109 -8.76 -4.41 -3.84
CA ARG A 109 -9.72 -5.08 -4.72
C ARG A 109 -9.69 -6.59 -4.56
N GLU A 110 -8.50 -7.19 -4.52
CA GLU A 110 -8.34 -8.64 -4.32
C GLU A 110 -8.91 -9.10 -2.97
N LYS A 111 -8.72 -8.31 -1.90
CA LYS A 111 -9.34 -8.57 -0.60
C LYS A 111 -10.87 -8.48 -0.66
N LEU A 112 -11.40 -7.44 -1.29
CA LEU A 112 -12.85 -7.25 -1.43
C LEU A 112 -13.50 -8.38 -2.24
N ASP A 113 -12.86 -8.80 -3.33
CA ASP A 113 -13.34 -9.92 -4.13
C ASP A 113 -13.27 -11.23 -3.33
N GLY A 114 -12.18 -11.47 -2.60
CA GLY A 114 -12.05 -12.62 -1.69
C GLY A 114 -13.15 -12.65 -0.61
N GLU A 115 -13.45 -11.51 0.01
CA GLU A 115 -14.54 -11.39 0.98
C GLU A 115 -15.91 -11.65 0.36
N ARG A 116 -16.17 -11.15 -0.85
CA ARG A 116 -17.41 -11.43 -1.59
C ARG A 116 -17.59 -12.91 -1.89
N TYR A 117 -16.54 -13.57 -2.38
CA TYR A 117 -16.58 -15.02 -2.62
C TYR A 117 -16.80 -15.82 -1.33
N ALA A 118 -16.17 -15.41 -0.23
CA ALA A 118 -16.37 -16.05 1.07
C ALA A 118 -17.81 -15.87 1.57
N LEU A 119 -18.40 -14.68 1.38
CA LEU A 119 -19.79 -14.40 1.75
C LEU A 119 -20.77 -15.22 0.92
N GLU A 120 -20.60 -15.27 -0.39
CA GLU A 120 -21.45 -16.05 -1.29
C GLU A 120 -21.41 -17.55 -0.96
N ASN A 121 -20.23 -18.08 -0.61
CA ASN A 121 -20.10 -19.47 -0.17
C ASN A 121 -20.81 -19.72 1.16
N LYS A 122 -20.73 -18.78 2.12
CA LYS A 122 -21.46 -18.87 3.38
C LYS A 122 -22.97 -18.85 3.16
N GLU A 123 -23.47 -17.96 2.29
CA GLU A 123 -24.88 -17.91 1.95
C GLU A 123 -25.35 -19.23 1.35
N LYS A 124 -24.64 -19.79 0.36
CA LYS A 124 -24.96 -21.09 -0.24
C LYS A 124 -25.01 -22.21 0.80
N LEU A 125 -24.08 -22.22 1.76
CA LEU A 125 -24.08 -23.19 2.86
C LEU A 125 -25.28 -23.00 3.80
N LEU A 126 -25.63 -21.76 4.13
CA LEU A 126 -26.79 -21.44 4.94
C LEU A 126 -28.09 -21.86 4.24
N TYR A 127 -28.24 -21.60 2.94
CA TYR A 127 -29.40 -22.04 2.16
C TYR A 127 -29.54 -23.56 2.18
N LYS A 128 -28.46 -24.31 1.90
CA LYS A 128 -28.48 -25.78 1.96
C LYS A 128 -28.80 -26.32 3.35
N THR A 129 -28.30 -25.66 4.40
CA THR A 129 -28.56 -26.06 5.78
C THR A 129 -30.03 -25.81 6.14
N ARG A 130 -30.57 -24.67 5.73
CA ARG A 130 -31.97 -24.31 5.93
C ARG A 130 -32.92 -25.26 5.22
N GLU A 131 -32.60 -25.64 3.98
CA GLU A 131 -33.38 -26.60 3.20
C GLU A 131 -33.43 -27.98 3.89
N LYS A 132 -32.29 -28.47 4.40
CA LYS A 132 -32.25 -29.71 5.18
C LYS A 132 -33.08 -29.63 6.46
N LEU A 133 -32.98 -28.53 7.20
CA LEU A 133 -33.77 -28.31 8.42
C LEU A 133 -35.28 -28.34 8.12
N PHE A 134 -35.71 -27.72 7.03
CA PHE A 134 -37.12 -27.79 6.61
C PHE A 134 -37.55 -29.21 6.24
N ALA A 135 -36.73 -29.94 5.47
CA ALA A 135 -37.05 -31.32 5.10
C ALA A 135 -37.13 -32.25 6.34
N ASP A 136 -36.22 -32.07 7.30
CA ASP A 136 -36.24 -32.83 8.55
C ASP A 136 -37.42 -32.44 9.44
N GLN A 137 -37.81 -31.16 9.45
CA GLN A 137 -38.99 -30.69 10.15
C GLN A 137 -40.28 -31.26 9.56
N GLU A 138 -40.41 -31.31 8.24
CA GLU A 138 -41.56 -31.93 7.56
C GLU A 138 -41.65 -33.42 7.88
N ARG A 139 -40.53 -34.15 7.83
CA ARG A 139 -40.48 -35.57 8.23
C ARG A 139 -40.88 -35.77 9.68
N ALA A 140 -40.39 -34.93 10.58
CA ALA A 140 -40.76 -35.01 11.99
C ALA A 140 -42.28 -34.75 12.19
N GLN A 141 -42.85 -33.79 11.45
CA GLN A 141 -44.29 -33.53 11.48
C GLN A 141 -45.11 -34.71 10.93
N GLN A 142 -44.66 -35.35 9.85
CA GLN A 142 -45.31 -36.55 9.31
C GLN A 142 -45.31 -37.69 10.33
N ILE A 143 -44.17 -37.96 10.97
CA ILE A 143 -44.06 -39.00 12.01
C ILE A 143 -44.97 -38.69 13.20
N ILE A 144 -45.07 -37.42 13.62
CA ILE A 144 -45.98 -37.01 14.70
C ILE A 144 -47.45 -37.23 14.29
N GLN A 145 -47.82 -36.92 13.05
CA GLN A 145 -49.16 -37.14 12.53
C GLN A 145 -49.50 -38.64 12.49
N GLU A 146 -48.61 -39.46 11.93
CA GLU A 146 -48.77 -40.92 11.91
C GLU A 146 -48.88 -41.50 13.33
N ALA A 147 -48.06 -41.04 14.27
CA ALA A 147 -48.14 -41.45 15.67
C ALA A 147 -49.49 -41.08 16.30
N HIS A 148 -50.02 -39.89 16.00
CA HIS A 148 -51.36 -39.49 16.46
C HIS A 148 -52.48 -40.34 15.86
N GLU A 149 -52.38 -40.71 14.58
CA GLU A 149 -53.35 -41.60 13.94
C GLU A 149 -53.32 -43.01 14.52
N ILE A 150 -52.12 -43.57 14.74
CA ILE A 150 -51.94 -44.87 15.39
C ILE A 150 -52.52 -44.84 16.81
N ALA A 151 -52.25 -43.79 17.58
CA ALA A 151 -52.80 -43.63 18.92
C ALA A 151 -54.34 -43.54 18.90
N ARG A 152 -54.92 -42.82 17.92
CA ARG A 152 -56.37 -42.74 17.76
C ARG A 152 -56.97 -44.11 17.43
N MET A 153 -56.41 -44.83 16.46
CA MET A 153 -56.87 -46.18 16.10
C MET A 153 -56.72 -47.17 17.28
N ALA A 154 -55.65 -47.07 18.06
CA ALA A 154 -55.44 -47.89 19.24
C ALA A 154 -56.52 -47.61 20.30
N ASN A 155 -56.84 -46.33 20.57
CA ASN A 155 -57.92 -45.95 21.49
C ASN A 155 -59.28 -46.45 21.01
N GLU A 156 -59.60 -46.33 19.72
CA GLU A 156 -60.85 -46.85 19.14
C GLU A 156 -60.96 -48.37 19.31
N ARG A 157 -59.86 -49.12 19.11
CA ARG A 157 -59.83 -50.57 19.33
C ARG A 157 -60.04 -50.94 20.79
N VAL A 158 -59.45 -50.18 21.72
CA VAL A 158 -59.65 -50.37 23.17
C VAL A 158 -61.13 -50.11 23.52
N GLU A 159 -61.71 -49.01 23.05
CA GLU A 159 -63.11 -48.67 23.32
C GLU A 159 -64.08 -49.72 22.76
N GLN A 160 -63.80 -50.24 21.55
CA GLN A 160 -64.58 -51.35 20.98
C GLN A 160 -64.44 -52.64 21.80
N ALA A 161 -63.24 -52.95 22.28
CA ALA A 161 -63.00 -54.10 23.14
C ALA A 161 -63.70 -53.97 24.50
N GLU A 162 -63.69 -52.78 25.12
CA GLU A 162 -64.42 -52.49 26.36
C GLU A 162 -65.94 -52.63 26.18
N LYS A 163 -66.49 -52.09 25.09
CA LYS A 163 -67.91 -52.28 24.74
C LYS A 163 -68.22 -53.76 24.55
N ALA A 164 -67.41 -54.52 23.80
CA ALA A 164 -67.62 -55.95 23.62
C ALA A 164 -67.53 -56.74 24.94
N ALA A 165 -66.57 -56.40 25.81
CA ALA A 165 -66.39 -57.01 27.12
C ALA A 165 -67.59 -56.74 28.03
N SER A 166 -68.07 -55.50 28.12
CA SER A 166 -69.27 -55.15 28.90
C SER A 166 -70.54 -55.83 28.38
N PHE A 167 -70.72 -55.94 27.06
CA PHE A 167 -71.82 -56.73 26.48
C PHE A 167 -71.72 -58.22 26.84
N ALA A 168 -70.52 -58.79 26.81
CA ALA A 168 -70.28 -60.18 27.21
C ALA A 168 -70.57 -60.39 28.70
N GLU A 169 -70.19 -59.45 29.56
CA GLU A 169 -70.48 -59.46 30.99
C GLU A 169 -71.99 -59.41 31.26
N ILE A 170 -72.72 -58.49 30.63
CA ILE A 170 -74.19 -58.42 30.74
C ILE A 170 -74.85 -59.74 30.28
N LYS A 171 -74.37 -60.35 29.19
CA LYS A 171 -74.88 -61.64 28.72
C LYS A 171 -74.59 -62.76 29.72
N ARG A 172 -73.37 -62.81 30.29
CA ARG A 172 -72.97 -63.77 31.33
C ARG A 172 -73.90 -63.64 32.54
N ASP A 173 -74.12 -62.44 33.04
CA ASP A 173 -74.92 -62.19 34.22
C ASP A 173 -76.41 -62.53 33.98
N ARG A 174 -76.94 -62.22 32.78
CA ARG A 174 -78.28 -62.67 32.37
C ARG A 174 -78.39 -64.19 32.31
N ALA A 175 -77.41 -64.88 31.73
CA ALA A 175 -77.39 -66.34 31.65
C ALA A 175 -77.28 -67.00 33.04
N ALA A 176 -76.42 -66.47 33.92
CA ALA A 176 -76.31 -66.90 35.31
C ALA A 176 -77.64 -66.72 36.06
N GLY A 177 -78.29 -65.56 35.92
CA GLY A 177 -79.60 -65.30 36.51
C GLY A 177 -80.69 -66.25 36.00
N ALA A 178 -80.70 -66.56 34.69
CA ALA A 178 -81.63 -67.54 34.11
C ALA A 178 -81.38 -68.97 34.64
N PHE A 179 -80.11 -69.37 34.77
CA PHE A 179 -79.72 -70.66 35.34
C PHE A 179 -80.16 -70.79 36.81
N HIS A 180 -79.94 -69.75 37.63
CA HIS A 180 -80.41 -69.72 39.01
C HIS A 180 -81.95 -69.87 39.10
N ARG A 181 -82.70 -69.22 38.20
CA ARG A 181 -84.17 -69.36 38.13
C ARG A 181 -84.61 -70.77 37.72
N MET A 182 -83.93 -71.39 36.76
CA MET A 182 -84.22 -72.78 36.36
C MET A 182 -83.95 -73.76 37.51
N LYS A 183 -82.82 -73.61 38.21
CA LYS A 183 -82.47 -74.44 39.37
C LYS A 183 -83.48 -74.33 40.52
N GLN A 184 -84.03 -73.13 40.77
CA GLN A 184 -85.09 -72.95 41.76
C GLN A 184 -86.41 -73.63 41.38
N LYS A 185 -86.73 -73.73 40.07
CA LYS A 185 -87.95 -74.39 39.60
C LYS A 185 -87.87 -75.91 39.52
N THR A 186 -86.67 -76.49 39.51
CA THR A 186 -86.45 -77.94 39.44
C THR A 186 -86.24 -78.60 40.81
N ASN A 187 -86.09 -77.81 41.87
CA ASN A 187 -85.95 -78.27 43.26
C ASN A 187 -87.24 -78.14 44.09
N THR A 188 -88.38 -77.95 43.42
CA THR A 188 -89.75 -78.03 43.96
C THR A 188 -90.52 -79.06 43.16
#